data_AF-A0A5C7MAV1-F1
#
_entry.id   AF-A0A5C7MAV1-F1
#
_cell.length_a   1.000
_cell.length_b   1.000
_cell.length_c   1.000
_cell.angle_alpha   90.00
_cell.angle_beta   90.00
_cell.angle_gamma   90.00
#
_symmetry.space_group_name_H-M   'P 1'
#
loop_
_entity.id
_entity.type
_entity.pdbx_description
1 polymer ?
#
loop_
_entity_poly.entity_id
_entity_poly.type
_entity_poly.pdbx_seq_one_letter_code
_entity_poly.pdbx_strand_id
1 'polypeptide(L)'
;MSTTLLTATNKTLKTALAYLRSWQVEAKQSFSLGKAVALVTATAVNQQQTISIGSGTPTSGAFELTAEGTVLSIAFDDTAAEVQTKLEAVFGVGNVVCSSGPLPGTSVVVTFQGEFAGLYVTPMVVGTSSLSAGTPACAITRTNVPYYRLVAWNPATITDPTAALSVSATGSGGSFTATVHIITYTWSNAQGETRAARPTVLALTSGQQIRVAAINAAGTPDDATYLNVYVDGILAKKIAVSTPGTGGNVAQTDIADYDTANAFVAPPDTNTAYTATNGAHKLLGFLNKAVSTDWKGGVFHSTAATGTIQMGGIQDADVVVGGIVNQANLVGISGYETIVLSQLNAKILSGTIAGGDAEIAFGPYGGDL
;
A
#
# COMPACT_ATOMS: atom_id res chain seq x y z
N MET A 1 43.26 20.95 5.07
CA MET A 1 42.14 20.04 5.38
C MET A 1 41.38 19.77 4.10
N SER A 2 41.12 18.48 3.83
CA SER A 2 40.95 17.88 2.51
C SER A 2 39.58 18.08 1.87
N THR A 3 39.56 18.45 0.59
CA THR A 3 38.41 18.44 -0.34
C THR A 3 37.72 17.07 -0.47
N THR A 4 38.33 16.00 0.03
CA THR A 4 37.78 14.64 0.02
C THR A 4 36.61 14.47 1.00
N LEU A 5 36.52 15.29 2.07
CA LEU A 5 35.39 15.22 3.00
C LEU A 5 34.09 15.79 2.41
N LEU A 6 34.15 16.69 1.42
CA LEU A 6 32.96 17.34 0.86
C LEU A 6 32.23 16.43 -0.16
N THR A 7 32.94 15.47 -0.77
CA THR A 7 32.38 14.55 -1.76
C THR A 7 31.63 13.38 -1.11
N ALA A 8 32.10 12.90 0.06
CA ALA A 8 31.45 11.81 0.79
C ALA A 8 30.08 12.22 1.36
N THR A 9 29.98 13.43 1.92
CA THR A 9 28.73 13.98 2.47
C THR A 9 27.66 14.16 1.39
N ASN A 10 28.07 14.54 0.18
CA ASN A 10 27.16 14.68 -0.97
C ASN A 10 26.61 13.34 -1.49
N LYS A 11 27.36 12.24 -1.40
CA LYS A 11 26.89 10.92 -1.83
C LYS A 11 25.80 10.39 -0.89
N THR A 12 26.02 10.53 0.42
CA THR A 12 25.05 10.12 1.45
C THR A 12 23.80 11.00 1.45
N LEU A 13 23.96 12.31 1.23
CA LEU A 13 22.83 13.23 1.05
C LEU A 13 22.06 12.94 -0.23
N LYS A 14 22.71 12.65 -1.36
CA LYS A 14 22.00 12.25 -2.60
C LYS A 14 21.24 10.93 -2.43
N THR A 15 21.79 9.95 -1.71
CA THR A 15 21.10 8.70 -1.42
C THR A 15 19.92 8.91 -0.45
N ALA A 16 20.06 9.75 0.57
CA ALA A 16 18.97 10.10 1.49
C ALA A 16 17.88 10.95 0.81
N LEU A 17 18.26 11.88 -0.06
CA LEU A 17 17.34 12.70 -0.85
C LEU A 17 16.61 11.86 -1.91
N ALA A 18 17.26 10.87 -2.51
CA ALA A 18 16.62 9.87 -3.37
C ALA A 18 15.64 8.99 -2.57
N TYR A 19 15.97 8.68 -1.31
CA TYR A 19 15.11 7.91 -0.41
C TYR A 19 13.94 8.72 0.17
N LEU A 20 14.04 10.06 0.23
CA LEU A 20 12.91 10.94 0.56
C LEU A 20 12.02 11.21 -0.67
N ARG A 21 12.61 11.39 -1.86
CA ARG A 21 11.87 11.53 -3.13
C ARG A 21 11.11 10.26 -3.55
N SER A 22 11.43 9.11 -2.96
CA SER A 22 10.74 7.84 -3.23
C SER A 22 9.44 7.65 -2.44
N TRP A 23 9.07 8.56 -1.53
CA TRP A 23 7.76 8.53 -0.84
C TRP A 23 6.72 9.20 -1.72
N GLN A 24 6.43 8.59 -2.86
CA GLN A 24 5.40 9.09 -3.76
C GLN A 24 4.04 8.67 -3.20
N VAL A 25 3.31 9.65 -2.69
CA VAL A 25 1.89 9.47 -2.37
C VAL A 25 1.16 9.30 -3.71
N GLU A 26 0.09 8.50 -3.74
CA GLU A 26 -0.67 8.28 -4.97
C GLU A 26 -0.98 9.59 -5.69
N ALA A 27 -0.63 9.67 -6.97
CA ALA A 27 -0.87 10.85 -7.78
C ALA A 27 -2.36 11.22 -7.81
N LYS A 28 -2.66 12.53 -7.77
CA LYS A 28 -4.01 13.10 -7.81
C LYS A 28 -4.97 12.60 -6.71
N GLN A 29 -4.46 12.36 -5.52
CA GLN A 29 -5.27 12.04 -4.34
C GLN A 29 -5.37 13.23 -3.41
N SER A 30 -6.45 13.27 -2.64
CA SER A 30 -6.63 14.19 -1.54
C SER A 30 -6.96 13.39 -0.29
N PHE A 31 -6.24 13.66 0.79
CA PHE A 31 -6.43 13.04 2.08
C PHE A 31 -6.73 14.13 3.11
N SER A 32 -7.81 13.94 3.86
CA SER A 32 -8.17 14.83 4.96
C SER A 32 -7.21 14.68 6.15
N LEU A 33 -7.14 15.72 6.97
CA LEU A 33 -6.51 15.66 8.29
C LEU A 33 -7.03 14.47 9.10
N GLY A 34 -6.16 13.81 9.88
CA GLY A 34 -6.51 12.68 10.74
C GLY A 34 -6.71 11.36 10.00
N LYS A 35 -6.66 11.35 8.66
CA LYS A 35 -6.79 10.13 7.88
C LYS A 35 -5.58 9.21 8.12
N ALA A 36 -5.87 7.94 8.37
CA ALA A 36 -4.84 6.91 8.47
C ALA A 36 -4.24 6.63 7.08
N VAL A 37 -2.92 6.50 7.01
CA VAL A 37 -2.18 6.21 5.77
C VAL A 37 -1.36 4.95 5.93
N ALA A 38 -1.34 4.14 4.88
CA ALA A 38 -0.56 2.92 4.83
C ALA A 38 0.35 2.89 3.61
N LEU A 39 1.50 2.26 3.79
CA LEU A 39 2.51 2.02 2.77
C LEU A 39 2.16 0.76 1.98
N VAL A 40 2.07 0.87 0.66
CA VAL A 40 1.92 -0.27 -0.23
C VAL A 40 3.24 -1.07 -0.27
N THR A 41 3.18 -2.34 0.16
CA THR A 41 4.26 -3.33 0.20
C THR A 41 4.25 -4.29 -0.99
N ALA A 42 3.24 -4.23 -1.86
CA ALA A 42 3.25 -4.95 -3.13
C ALA A 42 4.41 -4.47 -4.01
N THR A 43 5.06 -5.39 -4.72
CA THR A 43 6.11 -5.07 -5.69
C THR A 43 5.55 -4.17 -6.77
N ALA A 44 6.25 -3.07 -7.06
CA ALA A 44 5.84 -2.17 -8.12
C ALA A 44 5.81 -2.86 -9.47
N VAL A 45 4.84 -2.48 -10.28
CA VAL A 45 4.85 -2.85 -11.69
C VAL A 45 4.90 -1.59 -12.53
N ASN A 46 5.83 -1.60 -13.49
CA ASN A 46 6.02 -0.54 -14.45
C ASN A 46 4.75 -0.30 -15.27
N GLN A 47 4.40 0.97 -15.46
CA GLN A 47 3.28 1.33 -16.32
C GLN A 47 3.58 0.90 -17.75
N GLN A 48 2.54 0.43 -18.45
CA GLN A 48 2.60 0.15 -19.87
C GLN A 48 1.54 0.94 -20.63
N GLN A 49 1.95 1.50 -21.76
CA GLN A 49 1.08 2.12 -22.74
C GLN A 49 1.31 1.46 -24.10
N THR A 50 0.23 1.16 -24.81
CA THR A 50 0.27 0.45 -26.08
C THR A 50 -0.11 1.40 -27.20
N ILE A 51 0.78 1.55 -28.18
CA ILE A 51 0.57 2.31 -29.40
C ILE A 51 0.18 1.33 -30.50
N SER A 52 -0.93 1.61 -31.18
CA SER A 52 -1.49 0.73 -32.22
C SER A 52 -2.02 1.56 -33.38
N ILE A 53 -2.10 0.93 -34.55
CA ILE A 53 -2.90 1.43 -35.67
C ILE A 53 -4.03 0.41 -35.85
N GLY A 54 -5.27 0.86 -35.66
CA GLY A 54 -6.47 0.04 -35.79
C GLY A 54 -6.71 -0.44 -37.24
N SER A 55 -7.90 -1.00 -37.50
CA SER A 55 -8.23 -1.61 -38.79
C SER A 55 -7.89 -0.72 -40.00
N GLY A 56 -7.00 -1.22 -40.85
CA GLY A 56 -6.45 -0.52 -42.01
C GLY A 56 -4.96 -0.81 -42.12
N THR A 57 -4.47 -1.05 -43.34
CA THR A 57 -3.04 -1.30 -43.58
C THR A 57 -2.48 -0.06 -44.27
N PRO A 58 -2.10 1.00 -43.52
CA PRO A 58 -1.43 2.13 -44.12
C PRO A 58 -0.17 1.65 -44.85
N THR A 59 0.07 2.25 -46.01
CA THR A 59 1.26 2.05 -46.83
C THR A 59 2.14 3.29 -46.87
N SER A 60 1.68 4.38 -46.26
CA SER A 60 2.35 5.68 -46.19
C SER A 60 1.74 6.54 -45.09
N GLY A 61 2.50 7.55 -44.66
CA GLY A 61 2.04 8.61 -43.75
C GLY A 61 2.60 8.46 -42.34
N ALA A 62 2.20 9.39 -41.48
CA ALA A 62 2.57 9.43 -40.08
C ALA A 62 1.41 9.95 -39.23
N PHE A 63 1.46 9.70 -37.94
CA PHE A 63 0.56 10.30 -36.96
C PHE A 63 1.33 10.99 -35.84
N GLU A 64 0.69 11.97 -35.23
CA GLU A 64 1.21 12.68 -34.08
C GLU A 64 0.90 11.92 -32.79
N LEU A 65 1.90 11.82 -31.92
CA LEU A 65 1.75 11.30 -30.57
C LEU A 65 2.24 12.36 -29.59
N THR A 66 1.33 12.86 -28.76
CA THR A 66 1.65 13.83 -27.70
C THR A 66 2.00 13.07 -26.42
N ALA A 67 3.24 13.24 -25.95
CA ALA A 67 3.76 12.69 -24.71
C ALA A 67 4.31 13.82 -23.84
N GLU A 68 3.83 13.95 -22.60
CA GLU A 68 4.26 15.00 -21.65
C GLU A 68 4.23 16.43 -22.26
N GLY A 69 3.25 16.70 -23.13
CA GLY A 69 3.10 17.98 -23.83
C GLY A 69 3.98 18.17 -25.06
N THR A 70 4.87 17.22 -25.37
CA THR A 70 5.70 17.22 -26.59
C THR A 70 5.04 16.40 -27.68
N VAL A 71 4.98 16.94 -28.90
CA VAL A 71 4.43 16.24 -30.07
C VAL A 71 5.54 15.49 -30.80
N LEU A 72 5.34 14.19 -31.01
CA LEU A 72 6.23 13.29 -31.73
C LEU A 72 5.57 12.85 -33.04
N SER A 73 6.33 12.75 -34.12
CA SER A 73 5.84 12.17 -35.39
C SER A 73 6.21 10.68 -35.46
N ILE A 74 5.20 9.82 -35.47
CA ILE A 74 5.34 8.35 -35.57
C ILE A 74 4.97 7.92 -36.99
N ALA A 75 5.92 7.31 -37.70
CA ALA A 75 5.67 6.80 -39.04
C ALA A 75 4.78 5.55 -38.99
N PHE A 76 4.06 5.29 -40.08
CA PHE A 76 3.15 4.14 -40.16
C PHE A 76 3.84 2.78 -39.95
N ASP A 77 5.14 2.70 -40.23
CA ASP A 77 6.00 1.51 -40.19
C ASP A 77 7.11 1.56 -39.13
N ASP A 78 7.07 2.54 -38.22
CA ASP A 78 8.07 2.64 -37.15
C ASP A 78 8.17 1.31 -36.36
N THR A 79 9.41 0.83 -36.22
CA THR A 79 9.78 -0.28 -35.34
C THR A 79 9.73 0.15 -33.87
N ALA A 80 9.67 -0.81 -32.95
CA ALA A 80 9.77 -0.49 -31.52
C ALA A 80 11.06 0.27 -31.16
N ALA A 81 12.19 0.00 -31.85
CA ALA A 81 13.43 0.72 -31.62
C ALA A 81 13.33 2.20 -32.01
N GLU A 82 12.71 2.50 -33.16
CA GLU A 82 12.50 3.88 -33.62
C GLU A 82 11.51 4.63 -32.72
N VAL A 83 10.42 3.98 -32.31
CA VAL A 83 9.49 4.54 -31.33
C VAL A 83 10.20 4.80 -29.98
N GLN A 84 11.07 3.89 -29.54
CA GLN A 84 11.85 4.09 -28.31
C GLN A 84 12.75 5.31 -28.42
N THR A 85 13.52 5.45 -29.49
CA THR A 85 14.41 6.61 -29.68
C THR A 85 13.61 7.93 -29.65
N LYS A 86 12.43 7.97 -30.26
CA LYS A 86 11.55 9.15 -30.24
C LYS A 86 11.03 9.45 -28.82
N LEU A 87 10.65 8.43 -28.06
CA LEU A 87 10.17 8.59 -26.69
C LEU A 87 11.28 8.92 -25.69
N GLU A 88 12.50 8.41 -25.87
CA GLU A 88 13.66 8.76 -25.06
C GLU A 88 14.04 10.24 -25.21
N ALA A 89 13.70 10.90 -26.33
CA ALA A 89 13.86 12.34 -26.47
C ALA A 89 12.93 13.15 -25.54
N VAL A 90 11.81 12.56 -25.11
CA VAL A 90 10.84 13.18 -24.18
C VAL A 90 11.11 12.76 -22.73
N PHE A 91 11.27 11.47 -22.50
CA PHE A 91 11.37 10.88 -21.17
C PHE A 91 12.81 10.74 -20.67
N GLY A 92 13.82 10.93 -21.52
CA GLY A 92 15.23 10.67 -21.22
C GLY A 92 15.66 9.25 -21.56
N VAL A 93 16.96 9.08 -21.83
CA VAL A 93 17.55 7.78 -22.20
C VAL A 93 17.42 6.78 -21.06
N GLY A 94 16.97 5.55 -21.38
CA GLY A 94 16.84 4.47 -20.40
C GLY A 94 15.59 4.52 -19.53
N ASN A 95 14.74 5.54 -19.68
CA ASN A 95 13.50 5.71 -18.94
C ASN A 95 12.27 5.08 -19.61
N VAL A 96 12.41 4.63 -20.85
CA VAL A 96 11.39 3.88 -21.59
C VAL A 96 12.03 2.70 -22.30
N VAL A 97 11.31 1.58 -22.37
CA VAL A 97 11.65 0.47 -23.26
C VAL A 97 10.43 0.14 -24.12
N CYS A 98 10.62 0.09 -25.43
CA CYS A 98 9.57 -0.30 -26.36
C CYS A 98 9.80 -1.75 -26.80
N SER A 99 8.73 -2.51 -26.86
CA SER A 99 8.73 -3.90 -27.28
C SER A 99 7.58 -4.15 -28.27
N SER A 100 7.59 -5.33 -28.90
CA SER A 100 6.65 -5.67 -30.00
C SER A 100 6.88 -4.79 -31.24
N GLY A 101 5.88 -4.60 -32.10
CA GLY A 101 6.05 -3.93 -33.40
C GLY A 101 6.64 -4.83 -34.50
N PRO A 102 6.87 -4.29 -35.71
CA PRO A 102 6.62 -2.91 -36.14
C PRO A 102 5.13 -2.59 -36.38
N LEU A 103 4.81 -1.30 -36.42
CA LEU A 103 3.52 -0.83 -36.93
C LEU A 103 3.41 -1.08 -38.46
N PRO A 104 2.19 -1.14 -39.03
CA PRO A 104 0.89 -1.22 -38.38
C PRO A 104 0.56 -2.66 -37.93
N GLY A 105 1.36 -3.66 -38.33
CA GLY A 105 1.03 -5.08 -38.18
C GLY A 105 1.01 -5.60 -36.74
N THR A 106 1.83 -5.03 -35.85
CA THR A 106 1.84 -5.36 -34.43
C THR A 106 1.96 -4.09 -33.61
N SER A 107 1.14 -3.96 -32.56
CA SER A 107 1.21 -2.82 -31.64
C SER A 107 2.57 -2.73 -30.94
N VAL A 108 3.02 -1.52 -30.66
CA VAL A 108 4.23 -1.26 -29.86
C VAL A 108 3.82 -1.09 -28.40
N VAL A 109 4.43 -1.87 -27.51
CA VAL A 109 4.21 -1.78 -26.07
C VAL A 109 5.34 -0.98 -25.45
N VAL A 110 5.01 0.18 -24.89
CA VAL A 110 5.92 1.08 -24.18
C VAL A 110 5.86 0.77 -22.70
N THR A 111 6.97 0.34 -22.12
CA THR A 111 7.12 0.14 -20.67
C THR A 111 7.95 1.27 -20.08
N PHE A 112 7.41 1.96 -19.09
CA PHE A 112 8.10 3.03 -18.36
C PHE A 112 8.99 2.45 -17.28
N GLN A 113 10.26 2.84 -17.26
CA GLN A 113 11.29 2.29 -16.37
C GLN A 113 12.24 3.41 -15.91
N GLY A 114 13.36 3.05 -15.26
CA GLY A 114 14.30 4.04 -14.74
C GLY A 114 13.64 4.98 -13.74
N GLU A 115 13.69 6.29 -14.01
CA GLU A 115 13.07 7.32 -13.17
C GLU A 115 11.53 7.25 -13.16
N PHE A 116 10.93 6.61 -14.16
CA PHE A 116 9.48 6.39 -14.25
C PHE A 116 9.07 4.96 -13.84
N ALA A 117 9.99 4.15 -13.34
CA ALA A 117 9.69 2.80 -12.89
C ALA A 117 8.66 2.83 -11.75
N GLY A 118 7.56 2.10 -11.94
CA GLY A 118 6.43 2.07 -11.01
C GLY A 118 5.66 3.39 -10.90
N LEU A 119 5.97 4.44 -11.66
CA LEU A 119 5.30 5.73 -11.55
C LEU A 119 4.06 5.82 -12.44
N TYR A 120 3.19 6.76 -12.10
CA TYR A 120 2.16 7.21 -13.04
C TYR A 120 2.74 8.16 -14.07
N VAL A 121 2.56 7.78 -15.32
CA VAL A 121 2.87 8.53 -16.52
C VAL A 121 1.57 8.87 -17.22
N THR A 122 1.44 10.13 -17.61
CA THR A 122 0.25 10.63 -18.29
C THR A 122 0.01 9.81 -19.58
N PRO A 123 -1.24 9.41 -19.88
CA PRO A 123 -1.54 8.77 -21.15
C PRO A 123 -1.06 9.61 -22.33
N MET A 124 -0.31 8.98 -23.24
CA MET A 124 0.04 9.59 -24.52
C MET A 124 -1.22 9.72 -25.36
N VAL A 125 -1.37 10.86 -26.03
CA VAL A 125 -2.57 11.18 -26.81
C VAL A 125 -2.23 11.17 -28.29
N VAL A 126 -3.02 10.46 -29.09
CA VAL A 126 -2.90 10.51 -30.55
C VAL A 126 -3.49 11.83 -31.05
N GLY A 127 -2.68 12.58 -31.80
CA GLY A 127 -3.04 13.85 -32.41
C GLY A 127 -3.53 13.68 -33.85
N THR A 128 -3.07 14.56 -34.74
CA THR A 128 -3.45 14.47 -36.15
C THR A 128 -2.82 13.25 -36.83
N SER A 129 -3.48 12.74 -37.87
CA SER A 129 -3.02 11.58 -38.65
C SER A 129 -3.07 11.88 -40.13
N SER A 130 -2.00 11.51 -40.83
CA SER A 130 -1.87 11.57 -42.30
C SER A 130 -1.75 10.17 -42.92
N LEU A 131 -2.10 9.13 -42.17
CA LEU A 131 -2.03 7.74 -42.61
C LEU A 131 -2.96 7.51 -43.82
N SER A 132 -2.51 6.72 -44.79
CA SER A 132 -3.33 6.38 -45.97
C SER A 132 -4.53 5.49 -45.64
N ALA A 133 -4.46 4.75 -44.53
CA ALA A 133 -5.54 3.95 -43.95
C ALA A 133 -5.27 3.69 -42.47
N GLY A 134 -6.31 3.26 -41.73
CA GLY A 134 -6.19 2.92 -40.30
C GLY A 134 -6.34 4.12 -39.38
N THR A 135 -6.71 3.83 -38.12
CA THR A 135 -6.91 4.84 -37.08
C THR A 135 -5.89 4.59 -35.97
N PRO A 136 -4.92 5.49 -35.75
CA PRO A 136 -3.96 5.34 -34.67
C PRO A 136 -4.68 5.48 -33.32
N ALA A 137 -4.25 4.67 -32.36
CA ALA A 137 -4.78 4.66 -31.00
C ALA A 137 -3.66 4.39 -29.99
N CYS A 138 -3.74 5.07 -28.86
CA CYS A 138 -2.92 4.79 -27.69
C CYS A 138 -3.84 4.35 -26.55
N ALA A 139 -3.53 3.22 -25.92
CA ALA A 139 -4.30 2.68 -24.80
C ALA A 139 -3.40 2.37 -23.61
N ILE A 140 -3.91 2.60 -22.40
CA ILE A 140 -3.25 2.15 -21.16
C ILE A 140 -3.74 0.74 -20.86
N THR A 141 -2.82 -0.22 -20.76
CA THR A 141 -3.19 -1.63 -20.51
C THR A 141 -3.03 -2.04 -19.04
N ARG A 142 -2.46 -1.17 -18.18
CA ARG A 142 -2.31 -1.47 -16.76
C ARG A 142 -2.44 -0.23 -15.87
N THR A 143 -3.23 -0.35 -14.80
CA THR A 143 -3.28 0.61 -13.70
C THR A 143 -2.13 0.31 -12.73
N ASN A 144 -1.36 1.34 -12.42
CA ASN A 144 -0.12 1.24 -11.64
C ASN A 144 -0.35 0.70 -10.23
N VAL A 145 0.61 -0.05 -9.73
CA VAL A 145 0.86 -0.14 -8.29
C VAL A 145 2.29 0.34 -8.09
N PRO A 146 2.53 1.63 -7.77
CA PRO A 146 3.86 2.12 -7.43
C PRO A 146 4.40 1.48 -6.15
N TYR A 147 5.73 1.29 -6.07
CA TYR A 147 6.41 0.81 -4.86
C TYR A 147 6.28 1.89 -3.77
N TYR A 148 6.12 1.50 -2.51
CA TYR A 148 6.17 2.42 -1.38
C TYR A 148 5.17 3.59 -1.44
N ARG A 149 4.02 3.35 -2.09
CA ARG A 149 2.95 4.35 -2.17
C ARG A 149 2.26 4.51 -0.84
N LEU A 150 1.95 5.75 -0.45
CA LEU A 150 0.98 5.99 0.62
C LEU A 150 -0.42 6.02 0.03
N VAL A 151 -1.28 5.18 0.61
CA VAL A 151 -2.71 5.11 0.30
C VAL A 151 -3.52 5.42 1.54
N ALA A 152 -4.76 5.85 1.34
CA ALA A 152 -5.72 5.98 2.42
C ALA A 152 -5.91 4.58 3.01
N TRP A 153 -5.59 4.42 4.29
CA TRP A 153 -5.93 3.21 4.98
C TRP A 153 -7.39 3.27 5.39
N ASN A 154 -8.16 2.25 5.01
CA ASN A 154 -9.48 2.03 5.56
C ASN A 154 -9.34 1.21 6.84
N PRO A 155 -9.63 1.77 8.03
CA PRO A 155 -9.42 1.09 9.31
C PRO A 155 -10.54 0.09 9.62
N ALA A 156 -11.19 -0.49 8.61
CA ALA A 156 -12.25 -1.46 8.85
C ALA A 156 -11.65 -2.66 9.60
N THR A 157 -12.16 -2.90 10.81
CA THR A 157 -11.70 -4.01 11.63
C THR A 157 -12.25 -5.32 11.06
N ILE A 158 -11.48 -6.39 11.23
CA ILE A 158 -12.06 -7.72 11.10
C ILE A 158 -13.16 -7.82 12.15
N THR A 159 -14.37 -8.22 11.75
CA THR A 159 -15.50 -8.29 12.68
C THR A 159 -15.22 -9.30 13.78
N ASP A 160 -15.49 -8.92 15.03
CA ASP A 160 -15.35 -9.82 16.17
C ASP A 160 -16.22 -11.07 15.97
N PRO A 161 -15.71 -12.28 16.28
CA PRO A 161 -16.53 -13.48 16.23
C PRO A 161 -17.67 -13.41 17.26
N THR A 162 -18.90 -13.55 16.79
CA THR A 162 -20.10 -13.50 17.66
C THR A 162 -20.61 -14.89 18.05
N ALA A 163 -20.34 -15.91 17.22
CA ALA A 163 -20.74 -17.29 17.43
C ALA A 163 -19.71 -18.05 18.26
N ALA A 164 -20.18 -18.98 19.10
CA ALA A 164 -19.32 -19.89 19.85
C ALA A 164 -18.65 -20.90 18.91
N LEU A 165 -17.42 -21.33 19.25
CA LEU A 165 -16.69 -22.32 18.45
C LEU A 165 -17.32 -23.70 18.61
N SER A 166 -17.56 -24.38 17.49
CA SER A 166 -17.99 -25.78 17.50
C SER A 166 -16.80 -26.69 17.82
N VAL A 167 -16.79 -27.26 19.02
CA VAL A 167 -15.70 -28.11 19.53
C VAL A 167 -16.24 -29.41 20.13
N SER A 168 -15.43 -30.46 20.10
CA SER A 168 -15.77 -31.77 20.69
C SER A 168 -14.54 -32.45 21.27
N ALA A 169 -14.73 -33.34 22.24
CA ALA A 169 -13.68 -34.20 22.76
C ALA A 169 -13.49 -35.40 21.83
N THR A 170 -12.25 -35.73 21.46
CA THR A 170 -11.99 -36.83 20.51
C THR A 170 -10.72 -37.61 20.82
N GLY A 171 -10.64 -38.82 20.27
CA GLY A 171 -9.42 -39.60 20.17
C GLY A 171 -8.75 -39.98 21.49
N SER A 172 -7.52 -40.47 21.35
CA SER A 172 -6.56 -40.74 22.42
C SER A 172 -5.24 -40.02 22.09
N GLY A 173 -4.42 -39.70 23.09
CA GLY A 173 -3.11 -39.06 22.91
C GLY A 173 -3.07 -37.53 23.13
N GLY A 174 -4.12 -36.92 23.66
CA GLY A 174 -4.05 -35.56 24.19
C GLY A 174 -3.37 -35.48 25.55
N SER A 175 -2.65 -34.39 25.79
CA SER A 175 -1.96 -34.05 27.03
C SER A 175 -2.80 -33.18 27.97
N PHE A 176 -3.97 -32.69 27.53
CA PHE A 176 -4.85 -31.90 28.38
C PHE A 176 -5.27 -32.68 29.63
N THR A 177 -5.41 -31.98 30.76
CA THR A 177 -5.86 -32.58 32.00
C THR A 177 -7.31 -33.06 31.87
N ALA A 178 -7.66 -34.16 32.55
CA ALA A 178 -9.03 -34.68 32.52
C ALA A 178 -9.94 -33.80 33.40
N THR A 179 -10.42 -32.69 32.82
CA THR A 179 -11.26 -31.69 33.50
C THR A 179 -12.15 -30.96 32.51
N VAL A 180 -12.89 -29.97 33.00
CA VAL A 180 -13.61 -29.00 32.18
C VAL A 180 -12.67 -27.89 31.76
N HIS A 181 -12.63 -27.61 30.46
CA HIS A 181 -11.87 -26.53 29.85
C HIS A 181 -12.78 -25.47 29.24
N ILE A 182 -12.32 -24.23 29.28
CA ILE A 182 -12.96 -23.09 28.61
C ILE A 182 -12.23 -22.83 27.30
N ILE A 183 -12.96 -22.91 26.18
CA ILE A 183 -12.40 -22.74 24.85
C ILE A 183 -12.93 -21.45 24.25
N THR A 184 -12.03 -20.56 23.85
CA THR A 184 -12.37 -19.35 23.10
C THR A 184 -11.56 -19.30 21.82
N TYR A 185 -11.94 -18.40 20.91
CA TYR A 185 -11.16 -18.16 19.70
C TYR A 185 -11.22 -16.71 19.27
N THR A 186 -10.28 -16.35 18.42
CA THR A 186 -10.19 -15.06 17.73
C THR A 186 -9.81 -15.29 16.27
N TRP A 187 -10.00 -14.27 15.46
CA TRP A 187 -9.41 -14.18 14.13
C TRP A 187 -8.17 -13.31 14.19
N SER A 188 -7.11 -13.66 13.46
CA SER A 188 -5.92 -12.82 13.36
C SER A 188 -5.37 -12.76 11.95
N ASN A 189 -4.62 -11.70 11.70
CA ASN A 189 -3.85 -11.48 10.49
C ASN A 189 -2.52 -10.79 10.84
N ALA A 190 -1.82 -10.24 9.85
CA ALA A 190 -0.54 -9.56 10.07
C ALA A 190 -0.67 -8.25 10.87
N GLN A 191 -1.87 -7.66 10.92
CA GLN A 191 -2.14 -6.36 11.53
C GLN A 191 -2.53 -6.49 13.01
N GLY A 192 -3.15 -7.61 13.38
CA GLY A 192 -3.49 -7.89 14.77
C GLY A 192 -4.50 -9.03 14.91
N GLU A 193 -5.26 -8.98 16.00
CA GLU A 193 -6.17 -10.04 16.41
C GLU A 193 -7.48 -9.47 16.97
N THR A 194 -8.61 -10.13 16.67
CA THR A 194 -9.95 -9.72 17.12
C THR A 194 -10.13 -9.97 18.62
N ARG A 195 -11.23 -9.48 19.19
CA ARG A 195 -11.63 -9.91 20.54
C ARG A 195 -12.05 -11.37 20.53
N ALA A 196 -11.91 -12.01 21.69
CA ALA A 196 -12.35 -13.39 21.88
C ALA A 196 -13.87 -13.53 21.67
N ALA A 197 -14.25 -14.60 20.98
CA ALA A 197 -15.62 -15.03 20.85
C ALA A 197 -16.22 -15.44 22.20
N ARG A 198 -17.54 -15.68 22.19
CA ARG A 198 -18.20 -16.34 23.32
C ARG A 198 -17.54 -17.69 23.63
N PRO A 199 -17.24 -18.00 24.90
CA PRO A 199 -16.59 -19.25 25.27
C PRO A 199 -17.49 -20.46 25.06
N THR A 200 -16.88 -21.57 24.65
CA THR A 200 -17.47 -22.91 24.68
C THR A 200 -16.84 -23.69 25.81
N VAL A 201 -17.65 -24.40 26.61
CA VAL A 201 -17.16 -25.25 27.70
C VAL A 201 -17.10 -26.69 27.21
N LEU A 202 -15.97 -27.37 27.41
CA LEU A 202 -15.77 -28.76 26.99
C LEU A 202 -15.16 -29.58 28.12
N ALA A 203 -15.80 -30.69 28.46
CA ALA A 203 -15.24 -31.67 29.39
C ALA A 203 -14.36 -32.67 28.62
N LEU A 204 -13.13 -32.87 29.09
CA LEU A 204 -12.20 -33.87 28.57
C LEU A 204 -11.99 -34.99 29.57
N THR A 205 -11.83 -36.21 29.06
CA THR A 205 -11.33 -37.37 29.79
C THR A 205 -9.86 -37.61 29.46
N SER A 206 -9.17 -38.42 30.25
CA SER A 206 -7.72 -38.64 30.11
C SER A 206 -7.37 -39.12 28.70
N GLY A 207 -6.39 -38.44 28.08
CA GLY A 207 -5.93 -38.75 26.74
C GLY A 207 -6.78 -38.17 25.61
N GLN A 208 -7.89 -37.48 25.87
CA GLN A 208 -8.68 -36.85 24.80
C GLN A 208 -8.03 -35.57 24.29
N GLN A 209 -8.29 -35.29 23.02
CA GLN A 209 -7.91 -34.08 22.31
C GLN A 209 -9.13 -33.17 22.13
N ILE A 210 -8.89 -31.89 21.90
CA ILE A 210 -9.93 -30.93 21.52
C ILE A 210 -10.02 -30.92 19.99
N ARG A 211 -11.14 -31.35 19.43
CA ARG A 211 -11.42 -31.23 18.00
C ARG A 211 -12.17 -29.96 17.72
N VAL A 212 -11.57 -29.08 16.93
CA VAL A 212 -12.21 -27.90 16.35
C VAL A 212 -12.85 -28.31 15.03
N ALA A 213 -14.17 -28.11 14.90
CA ALA A 213 -14.88 -28.40 13.66
C ALA A 213 -14.40 -27.49 12.51
N ALA A 214 -14.54 -27.97 11.27
CA ALA A 214 -14.24 -27.14 10.11
C ALA A 214 -15.16 -25.91 10.07
N ILE A 215 -14.62 -24.76 9.69
CA ILE A 215 -15.37 -23.52 9.44
C ILE A 215 -15.32 -23.26 7.94
N ASN A 216 -16.48 -23.08 7.32
CA ASN A 216 -16.56 -22.78 5.90
C ASN A 216 -16.27 -21.30 5.61
N ALA A 217 -16.17 -20.97 4.33
CA ALA A 217 -16.00 -19.62 3.81
C ALA A 217 -16.94 -18.59 4.44
N ALA A 218 -18.23 -18.92 4.54
CA ALA A 218 -19.25 -18.00 5.06
C ALA A 218 -19.09 -17.68 6.56
N GLY A 219 -18.42 -18.56 7.31
CA GLY A 219 -18.11 -18.35 8.73
C GLY A 219 -16.74 -17.71 9.00
N THR A 220 -15.94 -17.47 7.95
CA THR A 220 -14.58 -16.92 8.07
C THR A 220 -14.58 -15.48 7.61
N PRO A 221 -14.23 -14.51 8.46
CA PRO A 221 -14.15 -13.11 8.06
C PRO A 221 -13.15 -12.88 6.92
N ASP A 222 -13.44 -11.89 6.08
CA ASP A 222 -12.49 -11.41 5.08
C ASP A 222 -11.19 -10.94 5.77
N ASP A 223 -10.06 -11.15 5.08
CA ASP A 223 -8.68 -10.88 5.54
C ASP A 223 -8.19 -11.66 6.79
N ALA A 224 -8.99 -12.56 7.37
CA ALA A 224 -8.51 -13.46 8.40
C ALA A 224 -7.46 -14.43 7.80
N THR A 225 -6.30 -14.51 8.45
CA THR A 225 -5.21 -15.42 8.04
C THR A 225 -5.12 -16.64 8.95
N TYR A 226 -5.48 -16.47 10.23
CA TYR A 226 -5.50 -17.54 11.22
C TYR A 226 -6.73 -17.49 12.12
N LEU A 227 -7.18 -18.67 12.53
CA LEU A 227 -8.03 -18.89 13.69
C LEU A 227 -7.12 -19.22 14.89
N ASN A 228 -7.10 -18.35 15.91
CA ASN A 228 -6.33 -18.60 17.13
C ASN A 228 -7.28 -19.21 18.18
N VAL A 229 -6.95 -20.39 18.67
CA VAL A 229 -7.76 -21.14 19.63
C VAL A 229 -7.10 -21.09 20.99
N TYR A 230 -7.84 -20.61 21.97
CA TYR A 230 -7.40 -20.47 23.35
C TYR A 230 -8.10 -21.50 24.23
N VAL A 231 -7.35 -22.12 25.12
CA VAL A 231 -7.84 -23.07 26.13
C VAL A 231 -7.48 -22.51 27.50
N ASP A 232 -8.48 -22.29 28.33
CA ASP A 232 -8.35 -21.66 29.66
C ASP A 232 -7.60 -20.32 29.61
N GLY A 233 -7.84 -19.55 28.54
CA GLY A 233 -7.21 -18.26 28.31
C GLY A 233 -5.77 -18.32 27.81
N ILE A 234 -5.24 -19.49 27.45
CA ILE A 234 -3.88 -19.66 26.91
C ILE A 234 -3.96 -20.11 25.45
N LEU A 235 -3.18 -19.49 24.57
CA LEU A 235 -3.11 -19.88 23.16
C LEU A 235 -2.67 -21.35 23.01
N ALA A 236 -3.57 -22.20 22.51
CA ALA A 236 -3.31 -23.62 22.30
C ALA A 236 -2.96 -23.94 20.85
N LYS A 237 -3.52 -23.21 19.88
CA LYS A 237 -3.23 -23.44 18.46
C LYS A 237 -3.52 -22.22 17.60
N LYS A 238 -2.68 -21.99 16.59
CA LYS A 238 -3.03 -21.17 15.41
C LYS A 238 -3.33 -22.07 14.22
N ILE A 239 -4.52 -21.95 13.65
CA ILE A 239 -4.98 -22.75 12.51
C ILE A 239 -5.05 -21.83 11.29
N ALA A 240 -4.36 -22.18 10.21
CA ALA A 240 -4.33 -21.38 8.99
C ALA A 240 -5.68 -21.39 8.25
N VAL A 241 -6.07 -20.24 7.71
CA VAL A 241 -7.17 -20.09 6.77
C VAL A 241 -6.67 -20.39 5.36
N SER A 242 -7.36 -21.27 4.62
CA SER A 242 -6.88 -21.81 3.33
C SER A 242 -6.71 -20.75 2.23
N THR A 243 -7.54 -19.71 2.24
CA THR A 243 -7.56 -18.65 1.23
C THR A 243 -7.81 -17.31 1.92
N PRO A 244 -6.77 -16.68 2.51
CA PRO A 244 -6.93 -15.40 3.19
C PRO A 244 -7.47 -14.32 2.24
N GLY A 245 -8.39 -13.48 2.73
CA GLY A 245 -8.88 -12.29 2.00
C GLY A 245 -10.21 -12.43 1.25
N THR A 246 -10.77 -13.64 1.10
CA THR A 246 -12.05 -13.85 0.36
C THR A 246 -12.88 -15.01 0.92
N GLY A 247 -13.12 -15.03 2.24
CA GLY A 247 -13.84 -16.14 2.89
C GLY A 247 -13.14 -17.50 2.73
N GLY A 248 -11.91 -17.64 3.21
CA GLY A 248 -11.23 -18.94 3.21
C GLY A 248 -11.88 -19.97 4.16
N ASN A 249 -11.46 -21.23 4.09
CA ASN A 249 -11.94 -22.26 5.02
C ASN A 249 -10.92 -22.49 6.15
N VAL A 250 -11.41 -22.87 7.33
CA VAL A 250 -10.59 -23.44 8.41
C VAL A 250 -10.82 -24.95 8.42
N ALA A 251 -9.74 -25.72 8.25
CA ALA A 251 -9.82 -27.18 8.30
C ALA A 251 -10.13 -27.66 9.72
N GLN A 252 -10.85 -28.78 9.82
CA GLN A 252 -10.98 -29.49 11.09
C GLN A 252 -9.59 -29.79 11.65
N THR A 253 -9.38 -29.46 12.91
CA THR A 253 -8.06 -29.61 13.56
C THR A 253 -8.23 -30.22 14.93
N ASP A 254 -7.45 -31.26 15.22
CA ASP A 254 -7.34 -31.83 16.54
C ASP A 254 -6.15 -31.18 17.27
N ILE A 255 -6.41 -30.67 18.46
CA ILE A 255 -5.43 -30.01 19.33
C ILE A 255 -5.14 -30.99 20.47
N ALA A 256 -3.92 -31.50 20.51
CA ALA A 256 -3.49 -32.48 21.51
C ALA A 256 -2.92 -31.84 22.78
N ASP A 257 -2.34 -30.64 22.69
CA ASP A 257 -1.68 -29.95 23.79
C ASP A 257 -1.66 -28.43 23.55
N TYR A 258 -1.20 -27.66 24.53
CA TYR A 258 -0.91 -26.24 24.38
C TYR A 258 0.23 -25.98 23.39
N ASP A 259 0.22 -24.81 22.75
CA ASP A 259 1.34 -24.36 21.94
C ASP A 259 2.48 -23.92 22.85
N THR A 260 3.45 -24.80 23.09
CA THR A 260 4.58 -24.53 23.98
C THR A 260 5.44 -23.35 23.53
N ALA A 261 5.40 -22.99 22.24
CA ALA A 261 6.12 -21.83 21.73
C ALA A 261 5.44 -20.50 22.08
N ASN A 262 4.14 -20.53 22.39
CA ASN A 262 3.31 -19.35 22.68
C ASN A 262 2.55 -19.47 24.00
N ALA A 263 3.02 -20.35 24.91
CA ALA A 263 2.44 -20.48 26.24
C ALA A 263 2.40 -19.10 26.92
N PHE A 264 1.30 -18.80 27.63
CA PHE A 264 1.02 -17.53 28.32
C PHE A 264 0.55 -16.33 27.47
N VAL A 265 0.28 -16.51 26.17
CA VAL A 265 -0.42 -15.46 25.41
C VAL A 265 -1.91 -15.57 25.68
N ALA A 266 -2.46 -14.56 26.36
CA ALA A 266 -3.90 -14.39 26.57
C ALA A 266 -4.58 -13.80 25.33
N PRO A 267 -5.88 -14.08 25.09
CA PRO A 267 -6.59 -13.45 23.99
C PRO A 267 -6.67 -11.93 24.21
N PRO A 268 -6.68 -11.11 23.14
CA PRO A 268 -6.79 -9.66 23.27
C PRO A 268 -8.15 -9.23 23.84
N ASP A 269 -8.11 -8.27 24.77
CA ASP A 269 -9.33 -7.63 25.30
C ASP A 269 -9.94 -6.61 24.33
N THR A 270 -9.15 -6.18 23.34
CA THR A 270 -9.49 -5.17 22.34
C THR A 270 -9.23 -5.71 20.94
N ASN A 271 -10.08 -5.33 19.97
CA ASN A 271 -9.91 -5.77 18.60
C ASN A 271 -8.79 -4.94 17.95
N THR A 272 -7.71 -5.60 17.56
CA THR A 272 -6.57 -5.00 16.86
C THR A 272 -6.42 -5.55 15.44
N ALA A 273 -7.31 -6.44 15.01
CA ALA A 273 -7.31 -7.00 13.67
C ALA A 273 -7.98 -6.04 12.69
N TYR A 274 -7.23 -5.59 11.71
CA TYR A 274 -7.73 -4.69 10.66
C TYR A 274 -7.67 -5.36 9.30
N THR A 275 -8.70 -5.15 8.49
CA THR A 275 -8.67 -5.47 7.07
C THR A 275 -7.56 -4.66 6.40
N ALA A 276 -6.54 -5.35 5.92
CA ALA A 276 -5.66 -4.77 4.94
C ALA A 276 -6.35 -5.00 3.61
N THR A 277 -6.89 -3.93 3.00
CA THR A 277 -7.76 -3.97 1.80
C THR A 277 -7.19 -4.78 0.62
N ASN A 278 -5.95 -5.25 0.68
CA ASN A 278 -5.34 -6.19 -0.25
C ASN A 278 -4.15 -6.98 0.34
N GLY A 279 -3.99 -7.10 1.66
CA GLY A 279 -2.84 -7.76 2.30
C GLY A 279 -1.46 -7.13 2.03
N ALA A 280 -1.41 -6.04 1.27
CA ALA A 280 -0.19 -5.41 0.77
C ALA A 280 0.01 -4.01 1.33
N HIS A 281 -0.64 -3.63 2.43
CA HIS A 281 -0.52 -2.31 3.03
C HIS A 281 0.00 -2.43 4.48
N LYS A 282 1.00 -1.63 4.83
CA LYS A 282 1.51 -1.48 6.21
C LYS A 282 1.15 -0.10 6.74
N LEU A 283 0.37 0.00 7.81
CA LEU A 283 0.10 1.29 8.46
C LEU A 283 1.40 2.05 8.71
N LEU A 284 1.44 3.31 8.29
CA LEU A 284 2.55 4.21 8.58
C LEU A 284 2.21 5.18 9.71
N GLY A 285 1.00 5.75 9.70
CA GLY A 285 0.55 6.69 10.72
C GLY A 285 -0.72 7.43 10.32
N PHE A 286 -0.97 8.57 10.96
CA PHE A 286 -2.09 9.46 10.67
C PHE A 286 -1.57 10.78 10.13
N LEU A 287 -2.30 11.37 9.19
CA LEU A 287 -1.96 12.68 8.65
C LEU A 287 -2.23 13.77 9.69
N ASN A 288 -1.23 14.61 9.94
CA ASN A 288 -1.30 15.78 10.81
C ASN A 288 -1.81 17.05 10.09
N LYS A 289 -1.94 17.00 8.77
CA LYS A 289 -2.52 18.03 7.89
C LYS A 289 -3.27 17.35 6.76
N ALA A 290 -4.24 18.03 6.17
CA ALA A 290 -4.79 17.61 4.90
C ALA A 290 -3.69 17.73 3.83
N VAL A 291 -3.57 16.72 2.98
CA VAL A 291 -2.60 16.73 1.89
C VAL A 291 -3.27 16.36 0.58
N SER A 292 -2.80 16.94 -0.50
CA SER A 292 -3.16 16.52 -1.85
C SER A 292 -1.89 16.25 -2.63
N THR A 293 -2.00 15.46 -3.70
CA THR A 293 -0.86 15.12 -4.54
C THR A 293 -1.03 15.62 -5.97
N ASP A 294 0.09 16.01 -6.59
CA ASP A 294 0.10 16.25 -8.04
C ASP A 294 0.15 14.94 -8.83
N TRP A 295 0.31 15.05 -10.14
CA TRP A 295 0.40 13.92 -11.06
C TRP A 295 1.70 13.11 -10.94
N LYS A 296 2.71 13.63 -10.23
CA LYS A 296 3.99 12.95 -9.92
C LYS A 296 4.01 12.37 -8.50
N GLY A 297 2.93 12.51 -7.73
CA GLY A 297 2.88 12.11 -6.33
C GLY A 297 3.60 13.08 -5.38
N GLY A 298 3.96 14.28 -5.85
CA GLY A 298 4.43 15.37 -5.01
C GLY A 298 3.34 15.80 -4.04
N VAL A 299 3.69 15.99 -2.77
CA VAL A 299 2.73 16.26 -1.69
C VAL A 299 2.60 17.75 -1.45
N PHE A 300 1.36 18.24 -1.37
CA PHE A 300 1.01 19.63 -1.07
C PHE A 300 0.09 19.66 0.13
N HIS A 301 0.25 20.66 1.01
CA HIS A 301 -0.68 20.92 2.09
C HIS A 301 -1.92 21.65 1.56
N SER A 302 -2.85 20.92 0.95
CA SER A 302 -4.14 21.46 0.51
C SER A 302 -5.25 20.42 0.60
N THR A 303 -6.48 20.89 0.80
CA THR A 303 -7.71 20.08 0.76
C THR A 303 -8.26 19.89 -0.65
N ALA A 304 -7.73 20.61 -1.64
CA ALA A 304 -8.10 20.46 -3.05
C ALA A 304 -6.96 19.79 -3.81
N ALA A 305 -7.26 18.69 -4.52
CA ALA A 305 -6.41 18.16 -5.57
C ALA A 305 -6.21 19.25 -6.63
N THR A 306 -5.05 19.90 -6.62
CA THR A 306 -4.76 20.97 -7.56
C THR A 306 -4.55 20.35 -8.94
N GLY A 307 -5.57 20.46 -9.79
CA GLY A 307 -5.44 20.17 -11.20
C GLY A 307 -4.30 20.99 -11.80
N THR A 308 -3.38 20.31 -12.48
CA THR A 308 -2.44 20.84 -13.47
C THR A 308 -1.82 22.21 -13.14
N ILE A 309 -1.17 22.36 -11.99
CA ILE A 309 -0.32 23.53 -11.77
C ILE A 309 1.03 23.27 -12.44
N GLN A 310 1.17 23.68 -13.70
CA GLN A 310 2.47 23.96 -14.31
C GLN A 310 3.07 25.17 -13.58
N MET A 311 3.69 24.98 -12.41
CA MET A 311 4.56 26.02 -11.84
C MET A 311 5.83 25.40 -11.27
N GLY A 312 6.95 25.78 -11.86
CA GLY A 312 8.29 25.56 -11.34
C GLY A 312 8.52 26.39 -10.08
N GLY A 313 7.93 25.97 -8.96
CA GLY A 313 8.28 26.39 -7.62
C GLY A 313 9.08 25.29 -6.95
N ILE A 314 10.28 25.60 -6.47
CA ILE A 314 11.10 24.71 -5.66
C ILE A 314 10.31 24.33 -4.41
N GLN A 315 10.38 23.06 -4.03
CA GLN A 315 9.72 22.50 -2.86
C GLN A 315 10.40 22.96 -1.58
N ASP A 316 9.72 23.80 -0.79
CA ASP A 316 10.09 24.10 0.59
C ASP A 316 9.13 23.41 1.55
N ALA A 317 9.45 22.17 1.91
CA ALA A 317 9.36 21.60 3.27
C ALA A 317 9.36 20.07 3.24
N ASP A 318 10.05 19.48 4.21
CA ASP A 318 9.95 18.06 4.54
C ASP A 318 8.50 17.67 4.89
N VAL A 319 8.05 16.51 4.41
CA VAL A 319 6.80 15.90 4.86
C VAL A 319 7.01 15.36 6.27
N VAL A 320 6.65 16.16 7.27
CA VAL A 320 6.70 15.74 8.68
C VAL A 320 5.48 14.85 8.96
N VAL A 321 5.68 13.53 8.94
CA VAL A 321 4.71 12.56 9.47
C VAL A 321 4.84 12.54 11.00
N GLY A 322 4.27 13.56 11.66
CA GLY A 322 4.25 13.67 13.11
C GLY A 322 3.67 15.02 13.55
N GLY A 323 2.68 15.00 14.45
CA GLY A 323 2.06 16.20 15.00
C GLY A 323 0.88 15.88 15.91
N ILE A 324 0.49 16.85 16.75
CA ILE A 324 -0.70 16.75 17.61
C ILE A 324 -1.94 16.85 16.72
N VAL A 325 -2.77 15.80 16.71
CA VAL A 325 -4.07 15.82 16.03
C VAL A 325 -5.15 15.91 17.10
N ASN A 326 -6.08 16.87 16.96
CA ASN A 326 -7.23 16.97 17.85
C ASN A 326 -8.08 15.69 17.75
N GLN A 327 -8.49 15.12 18.87
CA GLN A 327 -9.34 13.92 18.93
C GLN A 327 -10.61 14.06 18.09
N ALA A 328 -11.20 15.26 18.03
CA ALA A 328 -12.39 15.53 17.19
C ALA A 328 -12.13 15.39 15.68
N ASN A 329 -10.86 15.46 15.25
CA ASN A 329 -10.46 15.33 13.86
C ASN A 329 -10.07 13.88 13.49
N LEU A 330 -10.02 12.98 14.47
CA LEU A 330 -9.79 11.55 14.24
C LEU A 330 -11.09 10.88 13.80
N VAL A 331 -11.44 11.05 12.53
CA VAL A 331 -12.68 10.48 11.97
C VAL A 331 -12.48 9.00 11.65
N GLY A 332 -13.32 8.13 12.24
CA GLY A 332 -13.35 6.69 11.96
C GLY A 332 -12.54 5.81 12.91
N ILE A 333 -12.10 6.33 14.06
CA ILE A 333 -11.35 5.58 15.07
C ILE A 333 -12.11 5.63 16.39
N SER A 334 -12.70 4.52 16.82
CA SER A 334 -13.25 4.35 18.16
C SER A 334 -12.49 3.23 18.89
N GLY A 335 -12.10 3.44 20.15
CA GLY A 335 -11.51 2.40 21.01
C GLY A 335 -9.97 2.23 20.99
N TYR A 336 -9.19 3.14 20.38
CA TYR A 336 -7.74 2.95 20.12
C TYR A 336 -6.77 3.85 20.90
N GLU A 337 -7.25 4.58 21.92
CA GLU A 337 -6.42 5.53 22.69
C GLU A 337 -5.21 4.87 23.36
N THR A 338 -5.29 3.57 23.67
CA THR A 338 -4.24 2.82 24.39
C THR A 338 -3.29 2.04 23.49
N ILE A 339 -3.73 1.63 22.28
CA ILE A 339 -2.94 0.77 21.37
C ILE A 339 -2.03 1.59 20.46
N VAL A 340 -2.44 2.81 20.10
CA VAL A 340 -1.65 3.71 19.24
C VAL A 340 -0.30 4.04 19.89
N LEU A 341 -0.25 4.13 21.23
CA LEU A 341 1.00 4.39 21.96
C LEU A 341 1.99 3.21 21.94
N SER A 342 1.52 1.97 21.88
CA SER A 342 2.40 0.78 21.92
C SER A 342 2.98 0.42 20.56
N GLN A 343 2.23 0.63 19.47
CA GLN A 343 2.68 0.31 18.10
C GLN A 343 3.60 1.39 17.50
N LEU A 344 3.58 2.62 18.01
CA LEU A 344 4.45 3.71 17.55
C LEU A 344 5.89 3.65 18.08
N ASN A 345 6.24 2.63 18.87
CA ASN A 345 7.61 2.31 19.30
C ASN A 345 8.40 3.56 19.79
N ALA A 346 7.74 4.40 20.59
CA ALA A 346 8.26 5.65 21.15
C ALA A 346 8.78 6.71 20.14
N LYS A 347 8.33 6.70 18.88
CA LYS A 347 8.55 7.82 17.94
C LYS A 347 7.48 8.91 18.11
N ILE A 348 7.41 9.49 19.30
CA ILE A 348 6.73 10.77 19.54
C ILE A 348 7.83 11.74 19.95
N LEU A 349 8.33 12.51 18.99
CA LEU A 349 9.19 13.64 19.33
C LEU A 349 8.28 14.79 19.82
N SER A 350 8.46 15.11 21.09
CA SER A 350 7.83 16.22 21.80
C SER A 350 8.31 17.57 21.28
N GLY A 351 7.39 18.55 21.27
CA GLY A 351 7.71 19.97 21.17
C GLY A 351 6.46 20.82 21.10
N THR A 352 6.13 21.53 22.19
CA THR A 352 5.12 22.58 22.23
C THR A 352 5.82 23.92 22.01
N ILE A 353 5.44 24.69 20.98
CA ILE A 353 5.61 26.15 21.01
C ILE A 353 4.20 26.72 21.13
N ALA A 354 3.80 27.00 22.36
CA ALA A 354 2.58 27.73 22.66
C ALA A 354 2.94 29.22 22.70
N GLY A 355 2.49 29.95 21.69
CA GLY A 355 2.64 31.40 21.59
C GLY A 355 2.42 31.80 20.14
N GLY A 356 1.37 32.60 19.89
CA GLY A 356 1.10 33.15 18.57
C GLY A 356 2.34 33.84 18.01
N ASP A 357 2.55 33.67 16.71
CA ASP A 357 3.58 34.30 15.87
C ASP A 357 5.01 33.80 16.10
N ALA A 358 5.33 32.67 15.46
CA ALA A 358 6.70 32.35 15.08
C ALA A 358 6.77 32.23 13.55
N GLU A 359 7.05 33.36 12.89
CA GLU A 359 7.57 33.38 11.53
C GLU A 359 9.10 33.22 11.61
N ILE A 360 9.63 32.09 11.13
CA ILE A 360 11.08 31.92 10.95
C ILE A 360 11.40 32.38 9.53
N ALA A 361 11.79 33.64 9.39
CA ALA A 361 12.32 34.18 8.15
C ALA A 361 13.81 33.80 8.00
N PHE A 362 14.16 33.12 6.91
CA PHE A 362 15.54 33.08 6.43
C PHE A 362 15.64 33.94 5.18
N GLY A 363 16.08 35.18 5.36
CA GLY A 363 16.68 35.98 4.30
C GLY A 363 17.88 36.71 4.88
N PRO A 364 19.03 36.77 4.19
CA PRO A 364 20.01 37.80 4.49
C PRO A 364 19.53 39.08 3.80
N TYR A 365 18.82 39.93 4.53
CA TYR A 365 18.88 41.36 4.25
C TYR A 365 19.91 41.97 5.19
N GLY A 366 20.99 42.47 4.63
CA GLY A 366 21.97 43.28 5.32
C GLY A 366 23.25 43.48 4.53
N GLY A 367 23.34 44.58 3.78
CA GLY A 367 24.63 45.18 3.42
C GLY A 367 24.68 45.85 2.05
N ASP A 368 24.41 47.16 2.03
CA ASP A 368 24.96 48.23 1.18
C ASP A 368 25.80 47.83 -0.06
N LEU A 369 25.24 48.06 -1.26
CA LEU A 369 25.78 48.87 -2.38
C LEU A 369 24.77 48.93 -3.54
#